data_AF-A0A1Z9LTP6-F1
#
_entry.id   AF-A0A1Z9LTP6-F1
#
_cell.length_a   1.000
_cell.length_b   1.000
_cell.length_c   1.000
_cell.angle_alpha   90.00
_cell.angle_beta   90.00
_cell.angle_gamma   90.00
#
_symmetry.space_group_name_H-M   'P 1'
#
loop_
_entity.id
_entity.type
_entity.pdbx_description
1 polymer ?
#
loop_
_entity_poly.entity_id
_entity_poly.type
_entity_poly.pdbx_seq_one_letter_code
_entity_poly.pdbx_strand_id
1 'polypeptide(L)'
;QPKNIFFGHLISIMIGVLFNETIGLSFYSAGISVGLAVILMVYFKVMHPPAASNPLVALFMDLSYDFILFPIIVGTIVIILMAILINKIILKKVQ
;
A
#
# COMPACT_ATOMS: atom_id res chain seq x y z
N GLN A 1 -0.09 -14.08 4.41
CA GLN A 1 -1.24 -13.20 4.67
C GLN A 1 -1.45 -12.28 3.46
N PRO A 2 -2.09 -12.76 2.37
CA PRO A 2 -2.26 -11.98 1.15
C PRO A 2 -3.09 -10.71 1.37
N LYS A 3 -4.07 -10.79 2.28
CA LYS A 3 -4.90 -9.66 2.69
C LYS A 3 -4.08 -8.46 3.16
N ASN A 4 -3.10 -8.66 4.04
CA ASN A 4 -2.33 -7.55 4.62
C ASN A 4 -1.46 -6.86 3.57
N ILE A 5 -0.93 -7.62 2.60
CA ILE A 5 -0.14 -7.05 1.49
C ILE A 5 -1.03 -6.09 0.67
N PHE A 6 -2.21 -6.56 0.24
CA PHE A 6 -3.14 -5.76 -0.55
C PHE A 6 -3.62 -4.51 0.20
N PHE A 7 -4.23 -4.69 1.36
CA PHE A 7 -4.82 -3.56 2.09
C PHE A 7 -3.76 -2.63 2.68
N GLY A 8 -2.59 -3.14 3.08
CA GLY A 8 -1.49 -2.32 3.56
C GLY A 8 -1.01 -1.36 2.48
N HIS A 9 -0.72 -1.84 1.27
CA HIS A 9 -0.29 -0.96 0.16
C HIS A 9 -1.40 -0.01 -0.29
N LEU A 10 -2.66 -0.46 -0.32
CA LEU A 10 -3.80 0.36 -0.72
C LEU A 10 -4.04 1.54 0.25
N ILE A 11 -4.11 1.27 1.56
CA ILE A 11 -4.29 2.33 2.57
C ILE A 11 -3.13 3.32 2.50
N SER A 12 -1.91 2.80 2.41
CA SER A 12 -0.72 3.61 2.46
C SER A 12 -0.58 4.53 1.24
N ILE A 13 -0.83 4.01 0.01
CA ILE A 13 -0.78 4.86 -1.18
C ILE A 13 -1.93 5.87 -1.23
N MET A 14 -3.13 5.51 -0.75
CA MET A 14 -4.26 6.44 -0.69
C MET A 14 -3.92 7.67 0.15
N ILE A 15 -3.27 7.47 1.29
CA ILE A 15 -2.83 8.57 2.16
C ILE A 15 -1.71 9.35 1.51
N GLY A 16 -0.74 8.67 0.90
CA GLY A 16 0.34 9.31 0.14
C GLY A 16 -0.16 10.27 -0.93
N VAL A 17 -1.00 9.77 -1.84
CA VAL A 17 -1.58 10.55 -2.94
C VAL A 17 -2.48 11.67 -2.42
N LEU A 18 -3.29 11.41 -1.37
CA LEU A 18 -4.11 12.45 -0.75
C LEU A 18 -3.24 13.62 -0.25
N PHE A 19 -2.13 13.34 0.42
CA PHE A 19 -1.21 14.37 0.89
C PHE A 19 -0.49 15.06 -0.28
N ASN A 20 -0.13 14.31 -1.33
CA ASN A 20 0.50 14.87 -2.52
C ASN A 20 -0.39 15.91 -3.20
N GLU A 21 -1.66 15.57 -3.43
CA GLU A 21 -2.62 16.41 -4.14
C GLU A 21 -3.14 17.60 -3.31
N THR A 22 -3.12 17.51 -1.97
CA THR A 22 -3.67 18.56 -1.09
C THR A 22 -2.62 19.49 -0.51
N ILE A 23 -1.44 18.97 -0.15
CA ILE A 23 -0.39 19.71 0.55
C ILE A 23 0.90 19.76 -0.29
N GLY A 24 1.19 18.69 -1.04
CA GLY A 24 2.45 18.52 -1.76
C GLY A 24 3.63 18.19 -0.83
N LEU A 25 4.81 18.06 -1.42
CA LEU A 25 6.03 17.65 -0.71
C LEU A 25 6.48 18.71 0.30
N SER A 26 6.45 18.35 1.58
CA SER A 26 7.02 19.12 2.69
C SER A 26 7.43 18.18 3.84
N PHE A 27 8.35 18.61 4.72
CA PHE A 27 8.76 17.81 5.88
C PHE A 27 7.57 17.40 6.77
N TYR A 28 6.58 18.29 6.93
CA TYR A 28 5.37 18.01 7.69
C TYR A 28 4.48 16.97 6.99
N SER A 29 4.21 17.14 5.69
CA SER A 29 3.40 16.18 4.91
C SER A 29 4.02 14.77 4.91
N ALA A 30 5.35 14.66 4.81
CA ALA A 30 6.07 13.39 4.80
C ALA A 30 5.91 12.65 6.14
N GLY A 31 6.13 13.34 7.27
CA GLY A 31 5.97 12.73 8.59
C GLY A 31 4.52 12.35 8.90
N ILE A 32 3.58 13.26 8.62
CA ILE A 32 2.16 13.06 8.94
C ILE A 32 1.54 11.97 8.06
N SER A 33 1.84 11.95 6.76
CA SER A 33 1.30 10.94 5.84
C SER A 33 1.76 9.52 6.21
N VAL A 34 3.04 9.32 6.54
CA VAL A 34 3.56 8.03 7.01
C VAL A 34 2.93 7.64 8.35
N GLY A 35 2.86 8.57 9.31
CA GLY A 35 2.23 8.33 10.61
C GLY A 35 0.78 7.89 10.47
N LEU A 36 -0.02 8.61 9.67
CA LEU A 36 -1.41 8.26 9.38
C LEU A 36 -1.55 6.91 8.68
N ALA A 37 -0.68 6.60 7.73
CA ALA A 37 -0.68 5.31 7.05
C ALA A 37 -0.45 4.15 8.02
N VAL A 38 0.51 4.28 8.93
CA VAL A 38 0.77 3.27 9.96
C VAL A 38 -0.41 3.15 10.92
N ILE A 39 -0.95 4.26 11.42
CA ILE A 39 -2.10 4.26 12.33
C ILE A 39 -3.30 3.54 11.70
N LEU A 40 -3.63 3.85 10.44
CA LEU A 40 -4.75 3.22 9.74
C LEU A 40 -4.48 1.73 9.47
N MET A 41 -3.26 1.35 9.09
CA MET A 41 -2.89 -0.05 8.94
C MET A 41 -3.02 -0.86 10.24
N VAL A 42 -2.64 -0.27 11.38
CA VAL A 42 -2.83 -0.87 12.73
C VAL A 42 -4.32 -0.98 13.04
N TYR A 43 -5.07 0.09 12.85
CA TYR A 43 -6.51 0.15 13.13
C TYR A 43 -7.30 -0.92 12.37
N PHE A 44 -7.04 -1.07 11.07
CA PHE A 44 -7.69 -2.08 10.24
C PHE A 44 -7.11 -3.50 10.39
N LYS A 45 -6.10 -3.70 11.26
CA LYS A 45 -5.40 -4.99 11.46
C LYS A 45 -4.83 -5.58 10.16
N VAL A 46 -4.32 -4.71 9.29
CA VAL A 46 -3.73 -5.07 7.97
C VAL A 46 -2.30 -4.58 7.85
N MET A 47 -1.58 -4.50 8.98
CA MET A 47 -0.19 -4.05 8.99
C MET A 47 0.66 -4.87 8.02
N HIS A 48 1.26 -4.14 7.07
CA HIS A 48 2.30 -4.62 6.20
C HIS A 48 3.44 -3.60 6.27
N PRO A 49 4.46 -3.80 7.14
CA PRO A 49 5.51 -2.81 7.37
C PRO A 49 6.20 -2.28 6.09
N PRO A 50 6.42 -3.09 5.03
CA PRO A 50 6.95 -2.59 3.76
C PRO A 50 6.07 -1.54 3.07
N ALA A 51 4.76 -1.54 3.30
CA ALA A 51 3.86 -0.54 2.71
C ALA A 51 3.99 0.84 3.36
N ALA A 52 4.59 0.97 4.54
CA ALA A 52 4.70 2.25 5.25
C ALA A 52 5.55 3.30 4.50
N SER A 53 6.38 2.89 3.53
CA SER A 53 7.16 3.79 2.68
C SER A 53 6.36 4.37 1.50
N ASN A 54 5.23 3.77 1.11
CA ASN A 54 4.40 4.24 0.00
C ASN A 54 4.01 5.73 0.05
N PRO A 55 3.70 6.35 1.21
CA PRO A 55 3.33 7.75 1.27
C PRO A 55 4.49 8.67 0.90
N LEU A 56 5.71 8.28 1.28
CA LEU A 56 6.92 8.99 0.84
C LEU A 56 7.10 8.86 -0.66
N VAL A 57 6.95 7.66 -1.22
CA VAL A 57 7.05 7.45 -2.67
C VAL A 57 6.04 8.33 -3.41
N ALA A 58 4.80 8.41 -2.94
CA ALA A 58 3.78 9.27 -3.53
C ALA A 58 4.18 10.75 -3.55
N LEU A 59 4.71 11.26 -2.44
CA LEU A 59 5.13 12.66 -2.31
C LEU A 59 6.40 12.98 -3.11
N PHE A 60 7.38 12.08 -3.13
CA PHE A 60 8.65 12.31 -3.82
C PHE A 60 8.56 12.15 -5.33
N MET A 61 7.66 11.28 -5.80
CA MET A 61 7.49 10.99 -7.23
C MET A 61 6.29 11.73 -7.83
N ASP A 62 5.66 12.63 -7.07
CA ASP A 62 4.51 13.43 -7.47
C ASP A 62 3.37 12.58 -8.06
N LEU A 63 2.96 11.55 -7.31
CA LEU A 63 1.99 10.57 -7.80
C LEU A 63 0.56 11.07 -7.62
N SER A 64 -0.24 10.86 -8.66
CA SER A 64 -1.66 11.19 -8.70
C SER A 64 -2.56 9.98 -8.42
N TYR A 65 -3.88 10.21 -8.39
CA TYR A 65 -4.89 9.16 -8.14
C TYR A 65 -4.83 7.98 -9.12
N ASP A 66 -4.34 8.19 -10.33
CA ASP A 66 -4.19 7.12 -11.34
C ASP A 66 -3.25 6.01 -10.85
N PHE A 67 -2.27 6.36 -10.01
CA PHE A 67 -1.32 5.40 -9.45
C PHE A 67 -2.00 4.35 -8.55
N ILE A 68 -3.14 4.71 -7.95
CA ILE A 68 -3.96 3.79 -7.13
C ILE A 68 -4.56 2.70 -8.02
N LEU A 69 -5.08 3.08 -9.18
CA LEU A 69 -5.63 2.13 -10.15
C LEU A 69 -4.52 1.27 -10.76
N PHE A 70 -3.48 1.91 -11.27
CA PHE A 70 -2.31 1.26 -11.83
C PHE A 70 -1.03 2.01 -11.40
N PRO A 71 -0.10 1.35 -10.67
CA PRO A 71 0.07 -0.09 -10.55
C PRO A 71 -0.54 -0.74 -9.31
N ILE A 72 -1.13 0.00 -8.35
CA ILE A 72 -1.38 -0.57 -7.01
C ILE A 72 -2.44 -1.68 -7.02
N ILE A 73 -3.65 -1.40 -7.49
CA ILE A 73 -4.71 -2.42 -7.54
C ILE A 73 -4.30 -3.58 -8.45
N VAL A 74 -3.79 -3.28 -9.65
CA VAL A 74 -3.37 -4.32 -10.61
C VAL A 74 -2.23 -5.18 -10.05
N GLY A 75 -1.17 -4.56 -9.53
CA GLY A 75 -0.01 -5.24 -8.98
C GLY A 75 -0.35 -6.08 -7.76
N THR A 76 -1.21 -5.58 -6.88
CA THR A 76 -1.64 -6.35 -5.70
C THR A 76 -2.54 -7.54 -6.06
N ILE A 77 -3.42 -7.41 -7.07
CA ILE A 77 -4.17 -8.55 -7.64
C ILE A 77 -3.21 -9.60 -8.19
N VAL A 78 -2.20 -9.19 -8.98
CA VAL A 78 -1.19 -10.10 -9.52
C VAL A 78 -0.43 -10.83 -8.41
N ILE A 79 -0.03 -10.13 -7.35
CA ILE A 79 0.66 -10.74 -6.20
C ILE A 79 -0.25 -11.74 -5.47
N ILE A 80 -1.54 -11.42 -5.27
CA ILE A 80 -2.50 -12.35 -4.66
C ILE A 80 -2.65 -13.60 -5.53
N LEU A 81 -2.83 -13.43 -6.84
CA LEU A 81 -2.95 -14.55 -7.78
C LEU A 81 -1.71 -15.45 -7.74
N MET A 82 -0.51 -14.86 -7.73
CA MET A 82 0.73 -15.63 -7.58
C MET A 82 0.84 -16.32 -6.23
N ALA A 83 0.46 -15.64 -5.14
CA ALA A 83 0.47 -16.25 -3.81
C ALA A 83 -0.48 -17.48 -3.74
N ILE A 84 -1.65 -17.39 -4.36
CA ILE A 84 -2.60 -18.51 -4.47
C ILE A 84 -2.01 -19.63 -5.33
N LEU A 85 -1.45 -19.30 -6.49
CA LEU A 85 -0.85 -20.26 -7.41
C LEU A 85 0.26 -21.06 -6.72
N ILE A 86 1.18 -20.38 -6.05
CA ILE A 86 2.30 -20.99 -5.35
C ILE A 86 1.80 -21.85 -4.19
N ASN A 87 0.90 -21.33 -3.35
CA ASN A 87 0.41 -22.08 -2.18
C ASN A 87 -0.39 -23.33 -2.57
N LYS A 88 -1.24 -23.21 -3.58
CA LYS A 88 -2.18 -24.28 -3.96
C LYS A 88 -1.55 -25.32 -4.90
N ILE A 89 -0.76 -24.89 -5.88
CA ILE A 89 -0.21 -25.79 -6.91
C ILE A 89 1.17 -26.32 -6.53
N ILE A 90 2.07 -25.44 -6.09
CA ILE A 90 3.47 -25.80 -5.85
C ILE A 90 3.63 -26.39 -4.44
N LEU A 91 3.15 -25.68 -3.43
CA LEU A 91 3.34 -26.06 -2.03
C LEU A 91 2.27 -27.00 -1.48
N LYS A 92 1.15 -27.20 -2.22
CA LYS A 92 -0.03 -28.00 -1.81
C LYS A 92 -0.49 -27.73 -0.38
N LYS A 93 -0.33 -26.49 0.11
CA LYS A 93 -0.78 -26.12 1.45
C LYS A 93 -2.29 -25.88 1.41
N VAL A 94 -3.04 -26.74 2.11
CA VAL A 94 -4.45 -26.50 2.42
C VAL A 94 -4.46 -25.42 3.51
N GLN A 95 -4.86 -24.20 3.14
CA GLN A 95 -5.06 -23.11 4.10
C GLN A 95 -6.23 -23.40 5.02
#